data_AF-A0A7K0T933-F1
#
_entry.id   AF-A0A7K0T933-F1
#
_cell.length_a   1.000
_cell.length_b   1.000
_cell.length_c   1.000
_cell.angle_alpha   90.00
_cell.angle_beta   90.00
_cell.angle_gamma   90.00
#
_symmetry.space_group_name_H-M   'P 1'
#
loop_
_entity.id
_entity.type
_entity.pdbx_description
1 polymer ?
#
loop_
_entity_poly.entity_id
_entity_poly.type
_entity_poly.pdbx_seq_one_letter_code
_entity_poly.pdbx_strand_id
1 'polypeptide(L)'
;MNRWILGARPRTLPAAIAPVLVGSALAGGDFNWLRAALALKVSLWLQIGVNFANDYSDGVKGSDNHRIGPTRLVASGLATAQSVKAAAFISFGIASISGLWLALMTSPVLIAVGAIAIAAAWSYTGGRKPYGYSGFGEISVFVFFGLVATV
;
A
#
# COMPACT_ATOMS: atom_id res chain seq x y z
N MET A 1 12.25 -5.17 18.73
CA MET A 1 11.82 -5.22 17.32
C MET A 1 11.93 -3.82 16.73
N ASN A 2 12.49 -3.66 15.51
CA ASN A 2 12.65 -2.33 14.89
C ASN A 2 11.27 -1.70 14.63
N ARG A 3 11.05 -0.47 15.12
CA ARG A 3 9.76 0.24 14.99
C ARG A 3 9.28 0.38 13.55
N TRP A 4 10.18 0.56 12.60
CA TRP A 4 9.80 0.72 11.19
C TRP A 4 9.33 -0.60 10.56
N ILE A 5 9.89 -1.72 11.01
CA ILE A 5 9.39 -3.06 10.63
C ILE A 5 7.99 -3.27 11.20
N LEU A 6 7.76 -2.88 12.46
CA LEU A 6 6.42 -2.93 13.05
C LEU A 6 5.40 -2.12 12.23
N GLY A 7 5.74 -0.87 11.89
CA GLY A 7 4.89 0.02 11.09
C GLY A 7 4.65 -0.46 9.65
N ALA A 8 5.60 -1.17 9.05
CA ALA A 8 5.44 -1.79 7.72
C ALA A 8 4.44 -2.96 7.70
N ARG A 9 4.09 -3.51 8.88
CA ARG A 9 3.15 -4.63 9.11
C ARG A 9 3.43 -5.85 8.20
N PRO A 10 4.52 -6.61 8.43
CA PRO A 10 4.92 -7.75 7.61
C PRO A 10 3.82 -8.79 7.37
N ARG A 11 2.91 -8.96 8.36
CA ARG A 11 1.75 -9.86 8.25
C ARG A 11 0.76 -9.50 7.15
N THR A 12 0.81 -8.28 6.61
CA THR A 12 -0.03 -7.81 5.49
C THR A 12 0.62 -8.03 4.13
N LEU A 13 1.95 -8.22 4.08
CA LEU A 13 2.69 -8.30 2.82
C LEU A 13 2.35 -9.54 1.97
N PRO A 14 1.96 -10.70 2.51
CA PRO A 14 1.50 -11.82 1.68
C PRO A 14 0.36 -11.44 0.73
N ALA A 15 -0.55 -10.55 1.15
CA ALA A 15 -1.64 -10.07 0.29
C ALA A 15 -1.15 -9.23 -0.90
N ALA A 16 -0.02 -8.54 -0.75
CA ALA A 16 0.62 -7.79 -1.83
C ALA A 16 1.48 -8.69 -2.75
N ILE A 17 2.05 -9.77 -2.20
CA ILE A 17 2.91 -10.70 -2.95
C ILE A 17 2.09 -11.64 -3.83
N ALA A 18 1.01 -12.21 -3.28
CA ALA A 18 0.26 -13.28 -3.94
C ALA A 18 -0.25 -12.91 -5.36
N PRO A 19 -0.85 -11.73 -5.61
CA PRO A 19 -1.32 -11.37 -6.95
C PRO A 19 -0.19 -11.28 -7.98
N VAL A 20 0.99 -10.78 -7.58
CA VAL A 20 2.16 -10.67 -8.47
C VAL A 20 2.69 -12.05 -8.83
N LEU A 21 2.68 -13.00 -7.90
CA LEU A 21 3.04 -14.39 -8.18
C LEU A 21 2.04 -15.04 -9.15
N VAL A 22 0.74 -14.81 -8.95
CA VAL A 22 -0.31 -15.31 -9.85
C VAL A 22 -0.14 -14.73 -11.25
N GLY A 23 -0.03 -13.40 -11.39
CA GLY A 23 0.18 -12.75 -12.69
C GLY A 23 1.47 -13.20 -13.36
N SER A 24 2.54 -13.41 -12.60
CA SER A 24 3.81 -13.94 -13.10
C SER A 24 3.68 -15.37 -13.63
N ALA A 25 2.95 -16.24 -12.93
CA ALA A 25 2.70 -17.62 -13.36
C ALA A 25 1.82 -17.69 -14.60
N LEU A 26 0.83 -16.79 -14.71
CA LEU A 26 -0.09 -16.71 -15.86
C LEU A 26 0.55 -16.07 -17.10
N ALA A 27 1.67 -15.36 -16.97
CA ALA A 27 2.35 -14.71 -18.09
C ALA A 27 2.91 -15.72 -19.12
N GLY A 28 3.11 -16.98 -18.76
CA GLY A 28 3.58 -18.03 -19.68
C GLY A 28 4.86 -17.65 -20.41
N GLY A 29 4.84 -17.73 -21.75
CA GLY A 29 5.99 -17.38 -22.61
C GLY A 29 6.36 -15.89 -22.59
N ASP A 30 5.45 -15.01 -22.18
CA ASP A 30 5.68 -13.56 -22.09
C ASP A 30 6.28 -13.14 -20.74
N PHE A 31 6.58 -14.10 -19.86
CA PHE A 31 7.15 -13.83 -18.56
C PHE A 31 8.49 -13.08 -18.67
N ASN A 32 8.62 -12.02 -17.90
CA ASN A 32 9.81 -11.19 -17.86
C ASN A 32 10.19 -10.87 -16.42
N TRP A 33 11.40 -11.31 -16.01
CA TRP A 33 11.91 -11.13 -14.65
C TRP A 33 11.94 -9.66 -14.19
N LEU A 34 12.30 -8.73 -15.07
CA LEU A 34 12.37 -7.31 -14.73
C LEU A 34 10.97 -6.74 -14.49
N ARG A 35 9.99 -7.05 -15.36
CA ARG A 35 8.59 -6.63 -15.17
C ARG A 35 8.01 -7.21 -13.88
N ALA A 36 8.24 -8.49 -13.60
CA ALA A 36 7.79 -9.13 -12.37
C ALA A 36 8.42 -8.51 -11.11
N ALA A 37 9.72 -8.22 -11.13
CA ALA A 37 10.41 -7.57 -10.02
C ALA A 37 9.91 -6.13 -9.79
N LEU A 38 9.66 -5.36 -10.86
CA LEU A 38 9.07 -4.03 -10.76
C LEU A 38 7.64 -4.08 -10.22
N ALA A 39 6.80 -5.00 -10.70
CA ALA A 39 5.44 -5.21 -10.19
C ALA A 39 5.43 -5.58 -8.70
N LEU A 40 6.31 -6.50 -8.29
CA LEU A 40 6.47 -6.88 -6.89
C LEU A 40 6.89 -5.68 -6.02
N LYS A 41 7.84 -4.88 -6.52
CA LYS A 41 8.29 -3.66 -5.85
C LYS A 41 7.14 -2.65 -5.70
N VAL A 42 6.37 -2.40 -6.75
CA VAL A 42 5.18 -1.52 -6.69
C VAL A 42 4.20 -2.03 -5.62
N SER A 43 3.82 -3.30 -5.69
CA SER A 43 2.83 -3.89 -4.78
C SER A 43 3.26 -3.82 -3.31
N LEU A 44 4.51 -4.20 -3.02
CA LEU A 44 5.06 -4.16 -1.66
C LEU A 44 5.13 -2.74 -1.11
N TRP A 45 5.66 -1.79 -1.88
CA TRP A 45 5.84 -0.42 -1.41
C TRP A 45 4.51 0.34 -1.30
N LEU A 46 3.51 0.03 -2.13
CA LEU A 46 2.15 0.52 -1.94
C LEU A 46 1.55 -0.03 -0.64
N GLN A 47 1.65 -1.33 -0.38
CA GLN A 47 1.14 -1.94 0.85
C GLN A 47 1.81 -1.35 2.11
N ILE A 48 3.14 -1.18 2.08
CA ILE A 48 3.90 -0.54 3.16
C ILE A 48 3.46 0.93 3.33
N GLY A 49 3.31 1.66 2.23
CA GLY A 49 2.83 3.05 2.25
C GLY A 49 1.43 3.18 2.85
N VAL A 50 0.49 2.31 2.46
CA VAL A 50 -0.86 2.22 3.07
C VAL A 50 -0.77 1.95 4.57
N ASN A 51 0.11 1.05 4.99
CA ASN A 51 0.27 0.73 6.41
C ASN A 51 0.75 1.93 7.23
N PHE A 52 1.71 2.71 6.72
CA PHE A 52 2.13 3.95 7.38
C PHE A 52 1.08 5.05 7.30
N ALA A 53 0.40 5.21 6.15
CA ALA A 53 -0.66 6.20 5.98
C ALA A 53 -1.83 5.97 6.95
N ASN A 54 -2.19 4.70 7.17
CA ASN A 54 -3.20 4.30 8.13
C ASN A 54 -2.73 4.55 9.58
N ASP A 55 -1.49 4.18 9.93
CA ASP A 55 -0.93 4.44 11.27
C ASP A 55 -0.89 5.94 11.59
N TYR A 56 -0.49 6.76 10.61
CA TYR A 56 -0.53 8.22 10.72
C TYR A 56 -1.95 8.75 10.90
N SER A 57 -2.86 8.40 9.99
CA SER A 57 -4.21 8.98 9.96
C SER A 57 -5.03 8.58 11.18
N ASP A 58 -4.99 7.31 11.55
CA ASP A 58 -5.73 6.78 12.70
C ASP A 58 -5.13 7.27 14.02
N GLY A 59 -3.79 7.38 14.09
CA GLY A 59 -3.08 7.90 15.26
C GLY A 59 -3.38 9.39 15.52
N VAL A 60 -3.35 10.24 14.49
CA VAL A 60 -3.65 11.68 14.63
C VAL A 60 -5.12 11.93 14.94
N LYS A 61 -6.03 11.09 14.45
CA LYS A 61 -7.47 11.17 14.75
C LYS A 61 -7.83 10.62 16.14
N GLY A 62 -6.91 9.92 16.81
CA GLY A 62 -7.16 9.24 18.08
C GLY A 62 -8.00 7.96 17.95
N SER A 63 -8.26 7.49 16.72
CA SER A 63 -8.95 6.22 16.46
C SER A 63 -8.21 5.01 17.06
N ASP A 64 -6.88 5.14 17.22
CA ASP A 64 -6.02 4.10 17.78
C ASP A 64 -5.87 4.16 19.32
N ASN A 65 -6.47 5.13 20.03
CA ASN A 65 -6.24 5.34 21.47
C ASN A 65 -6.72 4.19 22.38
N HIS A 66 -7.75 3.46 21.96
CA HIS A 66 -8.33 2.32 22.70
C HIS A 66 -8.33 1.04 21.86
N ARG A 67 -7.40 0.94 20.91
CA ARG A 67 -7.40 -0.15 19.93
C ARG A 67 -6.90 -1.46 20.53
N ILE A 68 -7.66 -2.53 20.29
CA ILE A 68 -7.21 -3.92 20.50
C ILE A 68 -6.53 -4.39 19.20
N GLY A 69 -5.20 -4.51 19.20
CA GLY A 69 -4.44 -4.96 18.04
C GLY A 69 -2.94 -4.68 18.12
N PRO A 70 -2.17 -4.94 17.05
CA PRO A 70 -0.74 -4.66 17.02
C PRO A 70 -0.44 -3.18 17.28
N THR A 71 0.63 -2.91 18.01
CA THR A 71 1.11 -1.57 18.36
C THR A 71 1.23 -0.67 17.13
N ARG A 72 0.72 0.56 17.26
CA ARG A 72 0.75 1.63 16.24
C ARG A 72 1.80 2.66 16.60
N LEU A 73 2.58 3.11 15.63
CA LEU A 73 3.72 3.98 15.89
C LEU A 73 3.32 5.33 16.45
N VAL A 74 2.29 5.96 15.87
CA VAL A 74 1.85 7.30 16.30
C VAL A 74 1.14 7.23 17.65
N ALA A 75 0.14 6.34 17.78
CA ALA A 75 -0.66 6.24 19.00
C ALA A 75 0.13 5.77 20.23
N SER A 76 1.17 4.95 20.03
CA SER A 76 2.05 4.52 21.14
C SER A 76 3.20 5.49 21.44
N GLY A 77 3.34 6.58 20.68
CA GLY A 77 4.45 7.53 20.83
C GLY A 77 5.83 7.01 20.38
N LEU A 78 5.91 5.83 19.75
CA LEU A 78 7.17 5.25 19.26
C LEU A 78 7.81 6.05 18.10
N ALA A 79 7.01 6.83 17.38
CA ALA A 79 7.47 7.74 16.33
C ALA A 79 6.52 8.95 16.21
N THR A 80 7.04 10.09 15.76
CA THR A 80 6.23 11.29 15.55
C THR A 80 5.30 11.12 14.35
N ALA A 81 4.10 11.71 14.39
CA ALA A 81 3.16 11.68 13.28
C ALA A 81 3.79 12.18 11.97
N GLN A 82 4.63 13.20 12.03
CA GLN A 82 5.37 13.74 10.88
C GLN A 82 6.33 12.70 10.29
N SER A 83 7.05 11.96 11.13
CA SER A 83 7.98 10.92 10.66
C SER A 83 7.25 9.74 10.00
N VAL A 84 6.10 9.32 10.56
CA VAL A 84 5.28 8.24 10.00
C VAL A 84 4.63 8.68 8.68
N LYS A 85 4.15 9.93 8.60
CA LYS A 85 3.68 10.54 7.36
C LYS A 85 4.78 10.55 6.29
N ALA A 86 5.99 10.96 6.65
CA ALA A 86 7.13 10.96 5.73
C ALA A 86 7.45 9.53 5.24
N ALA A 87 7.44 8.53 6.12
CA ALA A 87 7.64 7.12 5.74
C ALA A 87 6.57 6.62 4.74
N ALA A 88 5.31 7.04 4.92
CA ALA A 88 4.24 6.74 3.97
C ALA A 88 4.52 7.34 2.58
N PHE A 89 4.86 8.64 2.50
CA PHE A 89 5.14 9.30 1.23
C PHE A 89 6.43 8.80 0.56
N ILE A 90 7.47 8.47 1.32
CA ILE A 90 8.68 7.84 0.79
C ILE A 90 8.33 6.49 0.15
N SER A 91 7.50 5.68 0.83
CA SER A 91 7.05 4.39 0.30
C SER A 91 6.24 4.56 -0.99
N PHE A 92 5.29 5.51 -1.02
CA PHE A 92 4.58 5.85 -2.25
C PHE A 92 5.49 6.38 -3.34
N GLY A 93 6.52 7.17 -3.02
CA GLY A 93 7.52 7.63 -3.99
C GLY A 93 8.29 6.47 -4.63
N ILE A 94 8.73 5.49 -3.83
CA ILE A 94 9.42 4.29 -4.34
C ILE A 94 8.49 3.46 -5.23
N ALA A 95 7.23 3.30 -4.83
CA ALA A 95 6.21 2.64 -5.64
C ALA A 95 5.99 3.38 -6.96
N SER A 96 5.82 4.71 -6.93
CA SER A 96 5.59 5.54 -8.12
C SER A 96 6.76 5.49 -9.11
N ILE A 97 8.00 5.54 -8.65
CA ILE A 97 9.18 5.43 -9.52
C ILE A 97 9.21 4.05 -10.20
N SER A 98 8.96 2.99 -9.43
CA SER A 98 8.96 1.62 -9.95
C SER A 98 7.79 1.38 -10.91
N GLY A 99 6.61 1.94 -10.59
CA GLY A 99 5.40 1.83 -11.40
C GLY A 99 5.48 2.64 -12.68
N LEU A 100 6.09 3.83 -12.66
CA LEU A 100 6.37 4.60 -13.86
C LEU A 100 7.31 3.85 -14.79
N TRP A 101 8.38 3.26 -14.26
CA TRP A 101 9.28 2.43 -15.05
C TRP A 101 8.53 1.25 -15.68
N LEU A 102 7.73 0.53 -14.89
CA LEU A 102 6.91 -0.57 -15.40
C LEU A 102 5.95 -0.12 -16.51
N ALA A 103 5.27 1.02 -16.31
CA ALA A 103 4.31 1.59 -17.26
C ALA A 103 4.97 1.95 -18.60
N LEU A 104 6.16 2.55 -18.57
CA LEU A 104 6.91 2.90 -19.77
C LEU A 104 7.35 1.65 -20.57
N MET A 105 7.46 0.49 -19.93
CA MET A 105 7.81 -0.79 -20.57
C MET A 105 6.59 -1.62 -21.03
N THR A 106 5.38 -1.22 -20.65
CA THR A 106 4.16 -2.03 -20.83
C THR A 106 3.00 -1.20 -21.34
N SER A 107 2.38 -0.38 -20.48
CA SER A 107 1.24 0.46 -20.83
C SER A 107 1.19 1.73 -19.99
N PRO A 108 0.99 2.92 -20.60
CA PRO A 108 0.82 4.17 -19.86
C PRO A 108 -0.45 4.19 -19.00
N VAL A 109 -1.42 3.31 -19.24
CA VAL A 109 -2.63 3.17 -18.40
C VAL A 109 -2.26 2.86 -16.95
N LEU A 110 -1.15 2.15 -16.71
CA LEU A 110 -0.66 1.85 -15.37
C LEU A 110 -0.31 3.10 -14.54
N ILE A 111 -0.02 4.23 -15.19
CA ILE A 111 0.21 5.51 -14.50
C ILE A 111 -1.09 5.98 -13.84
N ALA A 112 -2.21 5.92 -14.58
CA ALA A 112 -3.53 6.30 -14.05
C ALA A 112 -3.95 5.33 -12.93
N VAL A 113 -3.76 4.03 -13.13
CA VAL A 113 -4.06 3.01 -12.11
C VAL A 113 -3.26 3.25 -10.83
N GLY A 114 -1.95 3.51 -10.94
CA GLY A 114 -1.09 3.82 -9.81
C GLY A 114 -1.49 5.09 -9.06
N ALA A 115 -1.87 6.15 -9.80
CA ALA A 115 -2.36 7.38 -9.20
C ALA A 115 -3.66 7.16 -8.41
N ILE A 116 -4.60 6.39 -8.97
CA ILE A 116 -5.86 6.02 -8.30
C ILE A 116 -5.56 5.17 -7.06
N ALA A 117 -4.63 4.21 -7.14
CA ALA A 117 -4.26 3.38 -6.00
C ALA A 117 -3.67 4.19 -4.84
N ILE A 118 -2.81 5.18 -5.12
CA ILE A 118 -2.25 6.07 -4.08
C ILE A 118 -3.35 6.97 -3.49
N ALA A 119 -4.26 7.48 -4.32
CA ALA A 119 -5.38 8.29 -3.85
C ALA A 119 -6.32 7.48 -2.94
N ALA A 120 -6.63 6.23 -3.32
CA ALA A 120 -7.41 5.30 -2.51
C ALA A 120 -6.68 4.96 -1.19
N ALA A 121 -5.39 4.61 -1.26
CA ALA A 121 -4.55 4.35 -0.10
C ALA A 121 -4.61 5.47 0.95
N TRP A 122 -4.54 6.73 0.50
CA TRP A 122 -4.61 7.88 1.40
C TRP A 122 -6.02 8.12 1.95
N SER A 123 -7.05 8.01 1.12
CA SER A 123 -8.44 8.30 1.50
C SER A 123 -9.13 7.15 2.27
N TYR A 124 -8.48 5.99 2.39
CA TYR A 124 -8.97 4.85 3.17
C TYR A 124 -9.21 5.23 4.63
N THR A 125 -8.23 5.87 5.27
CA THR A 125 -8.30 6.37 6.66
C THR A 125 -8.08 7.89 6.75
N GLY A 126 -7.44 8.51 5.75
CA GLY A 126 -7.17 9.94 5.71
C GLY A 126 -8.36 10.80 5.25
N GLY A 127 -8.26 12.11 5.46
CA GLY A 127 -9.29 13.09 5.05
C GLY A 127 -10.50 13.20 5.98
N ARG A 128 -11.48 14.04 5.58
CA ARG A 128 -12.69 14.37 6.38
C ARG A 128 -13.72 13.23 6.43
N LYS A 129 -13.84 12.47 5.34
CA LYS A 129 -14.78 11.34 5.20
C LYS A 129 -14.05 10.10 4.67
N PRO A 130 -13.26 9.43 5.52
CA PRO A 130 -12.53 8.24 5.11
C PRO A 130 -13.48 7.11 4.72
N TYR A 131 -13.27 6.53 3.54
CA TYR A 131 -14.20 5.53 3.01
C TYR A 131 -14.06 4.17 3.71
N GLY A 132 -12.90 3.87 4.31
CA GLY A 132 -12.68 2.66 5.10
C GLY A 132 -13.57 2.59 6.34
N TYR A 133 -14.02 3.74 6.85
CA TYR A 133 -14.99 3.83 7.95
C TYR A 133 -16.43 4.02 7.47
N SER A 134 -16.66 4.05 6.16
CA SER A 134 -17.98 4.23 5.54
C SER A 134 -18.55 2.93 4.94
N GLY A 135 -17.98 1.77 5.29
CA GLY A 135 -18.42 0.45 4.80
C GLY A 135 -17.83 0.02 3.45
N PHE A 136 -17.02 0.84 2.79
CA PHE A 136 -16.42 0.54 1.47
C PHE A 136 -15.07 -0.19 1.55
N GLY A 137 -14.64 -0.61 2.73
CA GLY A 137 -13.33 -1.23 2.93
C GLY A 137 -13.16 -2.55 2.17
N GLU A 138 -14.16 -3.43 2.23
CA GLU A 138 -14.11 -4.73 1.55
C GLU A 138 -14.09 -4.59 0.02
N ILE A 139 -14.88 -3.67 -0.52
CA ILE A 139 -14.87 -3.34 -1.96
C ILE A 139 -13.49 -2.86 -2.39
N SER A 140 -12.86 -1.99 -1.59
CA SER A 140 -11.49 -1.52 -1.86
C SER A 140 -10.49 -2.67 -1.85
N VAL A 141 -10.60 -3.61 -0.90
CA VAL A 141 -9.71 -4.78 -0.85
C VAL A 141 -9.88 -5.63 -2.11
N PHE A 142 -11.12 -5.93 -2.49
CA PHE A 142 -11.43 -6.71 -3.69
C PHE A 142 -10.90 -6.06 -4.98
N VAL A 143 -11.09 -4.74 -5.14
CA VAL A 143 -10.64 -4.03 -6.34
C VAL A 143 -9.11 -3.97 -6.40
N PHE A 144 -8.43 -3.55 -5.32
CA PHE A 144 -6.99 -3.29 -5.36
C PHE A 144 -6.11 -4.51 -5.17
N PHE A 145 -6.53 -5.49 -4.35
CA PHE A 145 -5.77 -6.74 -4.16
C PHE A 145 -6.27 -7.90 -5.03
N GLY A 146 -7.48 -7.78 -5.58
CA GLY A 146 -8.00 -8.69 -6.61
C GLY A 146 -7.78 -8.10 -8.00
N LEU A 147 -8.78 -7.42 -8.55
CA LEU A 147 -8.85 -7.03 -9.97
C LEU A 147 -7.61 -6.29 -10.46
N VAL A 148 -7.24 -5.18 -9.82
CA VAL A 148 -6.10 -4.33 -10.24
C VAL A 148 -4.77 -5.08 -10.14
N ALA A 149 -4.66 -6.03 -9.21
CA ALA A 149 -3.41 -6.73 -8.97
C ALA A 149 -3.26 -7.98 -9.87
N THR A 150 -4.33 -8.43 -10.51
CA THR A 150 -4.34 -9.66 -11.32
C THR A 150 -4.73 -9.48 -12.80
N VAL A 151 -5.22 -8.31 -13.21
CA VAL A 151 -5.72 -8.03 -14.57
C VAL A 151 -4.89 -6.95 -15.26
#